data_AF-A0A4Z2CXI1-F1
#
_entry.id   AF-A0A4Z2CXI1-F1
#
_cell.length_a   1.000
_cell.length_b   1.000
_cell.length_c   1.000
_cell.angle_alpha   90.00
_cell.angle_beta   90.00
_cell.angle_gamma   90.00
#
_symmetry.space_group_name_H-M   'P 1'
#
loop_
_entity.id
_entity.type
_entity.pdbx_description
1 polymer ?
#
loop_
_entity_poly.entity_id
_entity_poly.type
_entity_poly.pdbx_seq_one_letter_code
_entity_poly.pdbx_strand_id
1 'polypeptide(L)'
;MNYFVLTLVFVIQSVIFASTLNSNNLQKFKDDGDNSTDAECDTCLAGMDLVHYILSDQYWVDTYLIAAKQLCESIPPGSLRNTCLTYVNEYLLLALKVMANSVRPESICKALQACNSTTNSLTHRTGFGDNILCEECRSGFILLKVLLLIINKFKISNRH
;
A
#
# COMPACT_ATOMS: atom_id res chain seq x y z
N MET A 1 39.69 -0.59 6.71
CA MET A 1 38.72 -0.66 5.58
C MET A 1 37.55 -1.56 5.99
N ASN A 2 36.93 -1.25 7.12
CA ASN A 2 35.61 -0.63 7.29
C ASN A 2 34.44 -1.38 6.67
N TYR A 3 33.78 -2.16 7.53
CA TYR A 3 32.50 -2.85 7.34
C TYR A 3 31.42 -1.93 6.75
N PHE A 4 31.47 -0.63 7.04
CA PHE A 4 30.61 0.40 6.45
C PHE A 4 30.72 0.48 4.91
N VAL A 5 31.93 0.31 4.36
CA VAL A 5 32.16 0.28 2.91
C VAL A 5 31.60 -1.00 2.31
N LEU A 6 31.73 -2.13 3.02
CA LEU A 6 31.12 -3.41 2.62
C LEU A 6 29.58 -3.32 2.64
N THR A 7 28.97 -2.75 3.66
CA THR A 7 27.50 -2.57 3.73
C THR A 7 26.99 -1.61 2.67
N LEU A 8 27.70 -0.51 2.40
CA LEU A 8 27.35 0.40 1.32
C LEU A 8 27.45 -0.28 -0.04
N VAL A 9 28.50 -1.07 -0.28
CA VAL A 9 28.64 -1.84 -1.53
C VAL A 9 27.50 -2.85 -1.66
N PHE A 10 27.12 -3.58 -0.61
CA PHE A 10 26.00 -4.53 -0.67
C PHE A 10 24.64 -3.84 -0.89
N VAL A 11 24.38 -2.70 -0.24
CA VAL A 11 23.16 -1.90 -0.44
C VAL A 11 23.13 -1.36 -1.86
N ILE A 12 24.25 -0.83 -2.36
CA ILE A 12 24.38 -0.35 -3.73
C ILE A 12 24.20 -1.51 -4.73
N GLN A 13 24.71 -2.72 -4.46
CA GLN A 13 24.44 -3.88 -5.30
C GLN A 13 22.94 -4.25 -5.28
N SER A 14 22.26 -4.26 -4.12
CA SER A 14 20.81 -4.54 -4.07
C SER A 14 19.95 -3.47 -4.75
N VAL A 15 20.37 -2.20 -4.69
CA VAL A 15 19.72 -1.08 -5.38
C VAL A 15 20.03 -1.10 -6.87
N ILE A 16 21.26 -1.44 -7.28
CA ILE A 16 21.62 -1.64 -8.68
C ILE A 16 20.87 -2.85 -9.26
N PHE A 17 20.70 -3.95 -8.52
CA PHE A 17 19.87 -5.08 -8.96
C PHE A 17 18.39 -4.67 -9.11
N ALA A 18 17.86 -3.78 -8.27
CA ALA A 18 16.54 -3.18 -8.48
C ALA A 18 16.51 -2.18 -9.65
N SER A 19 17.63 -1.52 -9.97
CA SER A 19 17.76 -0.55 -11.08
C SER A 19 18.06 -1.21 -12.43
N THR A 20 18.69 -2.39 -12.44
CA THR A 20 18.89 -3.27 -13.61
C THR A 20 17.75 -4.26 -13.80
N LEU A 21 16.70 -4.18 -12.98
CA LEU A 21 15.33 -4.38 -13.47
C LEU A 21 14.91 -3.20 -14.35
N ASN A 22 15.73 -2.89 -15.34
CA ASN A 22 15.36 -2.05 -16.46
C ASN A 22 15.79 -2.76 -17.75
N SER A 23 14.82 -2.96 -18.64
CA SER A 23 14.99 -3.29 -20.06
C SER A 23 15.44 -4.71 -20.41
N ASN A 24 14.55 -5.68 -20.16
CA ASN A 24 14.08 -6.64 -21.18
C ASN A 24 12.63 -7.10 -20.92
N ASN A 25 11.82 -6.24 -20.28
CA ASN A 25 10.38 -6.43 -20.14
C ASN A 25 9.62 -5.10 -20.30
N LEU A 26 10.12 -4.22 -21.17
CA LEU A 26 9.32 -3.13 -21.73
C LEU A 26 8.50 -3.61 -22.95
N GLN A 27 8.18 -4.89 -23.01
CA GLN A 27 7.20 -5.44 -23.94
C GLN A 27 6.65 -6.78 -23.45
N LYS A 28 6.05 -6.80 -22.26
CA LYS A 28 5.00 -7.78 -21.98
C LYS A 28 3.84 -7.20 -21.16
N PHE A 29 3.38 -6.04 -21.62
CA PHE A 29 2.02 -5.54 -21.41
C PHE A 29 1.25 -5.42 -22.73
N LYS A 30 1.72 -6.08 -23.80
CA LYS A 30 0.98 -6.22 -25.05
C LYS A 30 1.26 -7.59 -25.67
N ASP A 31 0.17 -8.26 -26.01
CA ASP A 31 0.01 -9.54 -26.72
C ASP A 31 0.24 -10.84 -25.92
N ASP A 32 -0.87 -11.48 -25.56
CA ASP A 32 -1.34 -12.72 -26.21
C ASP A 32 -2.88 -12.78 -26.08
N GLY A 33 -3.57 -13.28 -27.10
CA GLY A 33 -4.97 -12.95 -27.42
C GLY A 33 -6.08 -13.39 -26.46
N ASP A 34 -7.19 -12.65 -26.57
CA ASP A 34 -8.54 -12.81 -25.99
C ASP A 34 -8.70 -12.33 -24.52
N ASN A 35 -9.44 -11.21 -24.34
CA ASN A 35 -9.82 -10.50 -23.10
C ASN A 35 -8.81 -9.55 -22.38
N SER A 36 -8.13 -8.64 -23.11
CA SER A 36 -7.35 -7.54 -22.50
C SER A 36 -8.17 -6.57 -21.63
N THR A 37 -9.49 -6.48 -21.86
CA THR A 37 -10.40 -5.64 -21.06
C THR A 37 -10.66 -6.22 -19.67
N ASP A 38 -10.47 -7.53 -19.50
CA ASP A 38 -10.84 -8.21 -18.25
C ASP A 38 -9.71 -8.09 -17.22
N ALA A 39 -8.44 -8.20 -17.63
CA ALA A 39 -7.31 -8.03 -16.71
C ALA A 39 -7.17 -6.59 -16.19
N GLU A 40 -7.42 -5.58 -17.05
CA GLU A 40 -7.44 -4.17 -16.65
C GLU A 40 -8.63 -3.88 -15.72
N CYS A 41 -9.79 -4.46 -16.02
CA CYS A 41 -10.99 -4.36 -15.19
C CYS A 41 -10.78 -5.02 -13.81
N ASP A 42 -10.31 -6.26 -13.77
CA ASP A 42 -10.06 -7.01 -12.53
C ASP A 42 -9.04 -6.31 -11.64
N THR A 43 -7.97 -5.76 -12.24
CA THR A 43 -6.96 -4.99 -11.50
C THR A 43 -7.56 -3.71 -10.92
N CYS A 44 -8.39 -3.01 -11.69
CA CYS A 44 -9.07 -1.82 -11.20
C CYS A 44 -10.04 -2.15 -10.07
N LEU A 45 -10.85 -3.20 -10.21
CA LEU A 45 -11.81 -3.64 -9.20
C LEU A 45 -11.09 -4.00 -7.90
N ALA A 46 -10.04 -4.83 -7.97
CA ALA A 46 -9.24 -5.20 -6.81
C ALA A 46 -8.58 -3.98 -6.14
N GLY A 47 -8.09 -3.03 -6.94
CA GLY A 47 -7.54 -1.77 -6.43
C GLY A 47 -8.58 -0.92 -5.71
N MET A 48 -9.79 -0.81 -6.24
CA MET A 48 -10.87 -0.05 -5.63
C MET A 48 -11.46 -0.74 -4.40
N ASP A 49 -11.50 -2.07 -4.38
CA ASP A 49 -11.83 -2.85 -3.18
C ASP A 49 -10.82 -2.60 -2.05
N LEU A 50 -9.52 -2.56 -2.39
CA LEU A 50 -8.49 -2.21 -1.43
C LEU A 50 -8.66 -0.78 -0.89
N VAL A 51 -8.96 0.19 -1.76
CA VAL A 51 -9.26 1.57 -1.34
C VAL A 51 -10.46 1.61 -0.41
N HIS A 52 -11.55 0.91 -0.75
CA HIS A 52 -12.73 0.82 0.11
C HIS A 52 -12.40 0.20 1.47
N TYR A 53 -11.60 -0.88 1.48
CA TYR A 53 -11.15 -1.53 2.71
C TYR A 53 -10.33 -0.59 3.58
N ILE A 54 -9.32 0.09 3.03
CA ILE A 54 -8.47 1.05 3.76
C ILE A 54 -9.30 2.20 4.35
N LEU A 55 -10.31 2.68 3.63
CA LEU A 55 -11.15 3.79 4.11
C LEU A 55 -12.21 3.36 5.14
N SER A 56 -12.56 2.07 5.19
CA SER A 56 -13.62 1.54 6.06
C SER A 56 -13.09 0.86 7.32
N ASP A 57 -11.89 0.30 7.25
CA ASP A 57 -11.27 -0.43 8.35
C ASP A 57 -10.79 0.53 9.45
N GLN A 58 -11.14 0.22 10.70
CA GLN A 58 -10.85 1.08 11.85
C GLN A 58 -9.34 1.31 12.04
N TYR A 59 -8.51 0.30 11.78
CA TYR A 59 -7.07 0.42 11.96
C TYR A 59 -6.47 1.48 11.02
N TRP A 60 -6.88 1.47 9.76
CA TRP A 60 -6.41 2.42 8.76
C TRP A 60 -6.95 3.83 9.05
N VAL A 61 -8.24 3.96 9.39
CA VAL A 61 -8.85 5.23 9.78
C VAL A 61 -8.14 5.86 10.97
N ASP A 62 -7.85 5.08 12.01
CA ASP A 62 -7.10 5.54 13.19
C ASP A 62 -5.68 5.96 12.83
N THR A 63 -5.02 5.20 11.95
CA THR A 63 -3.67 5.52 11.47
C THR A 63 -3.64 6.87 10.75
N TYR A 64 -4.60 7.14 9.85
CA TYR A 64 -4.71 8.44 9.17
C TYR A 64 -5.02 9.59 10.14
N LEU A 65 -5.88 9.35 11.14
CA LEU A 65 -6.18 10.35 12.18
C LEU A 65 -4.94 10.69 13.01
N ILE A 66 -4.15 9.68 13.42
CA ILE A 66 -2.91 9.89 14.17
C ILE A 66 -1.90 10.67 13.33
N ALA A 67 -1.69 10.28 12.07
CA ALA A 67 -0.78 10.98 11.17
C ALA A 67 -1.18 12.44 10.97
N ALA A 68 -2.46 12.72 10.76
CA ALA A 68 -2.97 14.08 10.61
C ALA A 68 -2.81 14.91 11.90
N LYS A 69 -3.01 14.29 13.08
CA LYS A 69 -2.74 14.94 14.38
C LYS A 69 -1.27 15.30 14.54
N GLN A 70 -0.36 14.39 14.18
CA GLN A 70 1.09 14.65 14.24
C GLN A 70 1.51 15.80 13.31
N LEU A 71 0.88 15.91 12.14
CA LEU A 71 1.04 17.06 11.25
C LEU A 71 0.60 18.37 11.92
N CYS A 72 -0.56 18.36 12.60
CA CYS A 72 -1.00 19.53 13.36
C CYS A 72 -0.07 19.85 14.53
N GLU A 73 0.47 18.85 15.23
CA GLU A 73 1.41 19.03 16.35
C GLU A 73 2.75 19.62 15.91
N SER A 74 3.12 19.44 14.64
CA SER A 74 4.30 20.08 14.03
C SER A 74 4.14 21.60 13.85
N ILE A 75 2.92 22.11 13.94
CA ILE A 75 2.62 23.55 13.90
C ILE A 75 2.94 24.15 15.28
N PRO A 76 3.63 25.32 15.34
CA PRO A 76 3.85 26.02 16.59
C PRO A 76 2.55 26.25 17.38
N PRO A 77 2.59 26.22 18.72
CA PRO A 77 1.42 26.45 19.55
C PRO A 77 0.75 27.80 19.23
N GLY A 78 -0.56 27.77 18.99
CA GLY A 78 -1.35 28.94 18.63
C GLY A 78 -2.72 28.56 18.08
N SER A 79 -3.49 29.57 17.66
CA SER A 79 -4.83 29.39 17.09
C SER A 79 -4.84 28.44 15.89
N LEU A 80 -3.84 28.54 15.01
CA LEU A 80 -3.71 27.70 13.82
C LEU A 80 -3.59 26.21 14.16
N ARG A 81 -2.79 25.85 15.17
CA ARG A 81 -2.67 24.46 15.64
C ARG A 81 -4.01 23.96 16.17
N ASN A 82 -4.70 24.77 16.97
CA ASN A 82 -5.99 24.39 17.52
C ASN A 82 -7.03 24.18 16.41
N THR A 83 -7.09 25.08 15.42
CA THR A 83 -7.95 24.93 14.25
C THR A 83 -7.61 23.65 13.48
N CYS A 84 -6.33 23.35 13.22
CA CYS A 84 -5.91 22.11 12.57
C CYS A 84 -6.42 20.88 13.33
N LEU A 85 -6.23 20.83 14.65
CA LEU A 85 -6.69 19.72 15.48
C LEU A 85 -8.22 19.57 15.47
N THR A 86 -8.97 20.67 15.51
CA THR A 86 -10.44 20.65 15.35
C THR A 86 -10.82 20.07 13.98
N TYR A 87 -10.16 20.51 12.91
CA TYR A 87 -10.43 20.03 11.56
C TYR A 87 -10.18 18.52 11.42
N VAL A 88 -9.07 18.04 11.98
CA VAL A 88 -8.75 16.62 11.97
C VAL A 88 -9.76 15.80 12.80
N ASN A 89 -10.13 16.25 14.00
CA ASN A 89 -11.03 15.50 14.85
C ASN A 89 -12.48 15.48 14.35
N GLU A 90 -12.97 16.60 13.81
CA GLU A 90 -14.39 16.73 13.43
C GLU A 90 -14.65 16.41 11.95
N TYR A 91 -13.71 16.75 11.07
CA TYR A 91 -13.95 16.69 9.62
C TYR A 91 -13.22 15.53 8.95
N LEU A 92 -12.00 15.16 9.38
CA LEU A 92 -11.26 14.09 8.70
C LEU A 92 -11.97 12.74 8.87
N LEU A 93 -12.45 12.42 10.06
CA LEU A 93 -13.21 11.18 10.30
C LEU A 93 -14.48 11.13 9.44
N LEU A 94 -15.22 12.24 9.38
CA LEU A 94 -16.41 12.33 8.55
C LEU A 94 -16.07 12.19 7.06
N ALA A 95 -14.99 12.85 6.60
CA ALA A 95 -14.53 12.78 5.22
C ALA A 95 -14.14 11.36 4.82
N LEU A 96 -13.36 10.65 5.65
CA LEU A 96 -12.98 9.26 5.40
C LEU A 96 -14.21 8.36 5.29
N LYS A 97 -15.20 8.53 6.17
CA LYS A 97 -16.45 7.77 6.14
C LYS A 97 -17.30 8.06 4.89
N VAL A 98 -17.39 9.32 4.48
CA VAL A 98 -18.10 9.72 3.26
C VAL A 98 -17.39 9.15 2.03
N MET A 99 -16.06 9.20 1.99
CA MET A 99 -15.29 8.61 0.90
C MET A 99 -15.50 7.10 0.82
N ALA A 100 -15.38 6.38 1.95
CA ALA A 100 -15.67 4.94 2.02
C ALA A 100 -17.05 4.61 1.42
N ASN A 101 -18.10 5.31 1.86
CA ASN A 101 -19.46 5.09 1.35
C ASN A 101 -19.66 5.45 -0.14
N SER A 102 -18.78 6.29 -0.69
CA SER A 102 -18.85 6.75 -2.07
C SER A 102 -18.04 5.87 -3.02
N VAL A 103 -17.11 5.06 -2.52
CA VAL A 103 -16.33 4.14 -3.34
C VAL A 103 -17.24 3.02 -3.84
N ARG A 104 -17.45 3.00 -5.15
CA ARG A 104 -18.16 1.94 -5.87
C ARG A 104 -17.22 1.41 -6.97
N PRO A 105 -16.48 0.34 -6.70
CA PRO A 105 -15.44 -0.19 -7.59
C PRO A 105 -15.88 -0.29 -9.04
N GLU A 106 -17.06 -0.84 -9.30
CA GLU A 106 -17.59 -1.04 -10.65
C GLU A 106 -17.89 0.29 -11.35
N SER A 107 -18.43 1.25 -10.60
CA SER A 107 -18.77 2.58 -11.15
C SER A 107 -17.51 3.38 -11.46
N ILE A 108 -16.51 3.31 -10.58
CA ILE A 108 -15.23 4.00 -10.74
C ILE A 108 -14.45 3.37 -11.89
N CYS A 109 -14.33 2.05 -11.94
CA CYS A 109 -13.59 1.36 -12.99
C CYS A 109 -14.26 1.47 -14.36
N LYS A 110 -15.59 1.56 -14.40
CA LYS A 110 -16.32 1.93 -15.63
C LYS A 110 -16.09 3.38 -16.04
N ALA A 111 -16.07 4.32 -15.09
CA ALA A 111 -15.79 5.73 -15.37
C ALA A 111 -14.35 5.94 -15.88
N LEU A 112 -13.40 5.15 -15.36
CA LEU A 112 -12.01 5.10 -15.83
C LEU A 112 -11.85 4.33 -17.14
N GLN A 113 -12.93 3.80 -17.73
CA GLN A 113 -12.93 2.96 -18.93
C GLN A 113 -12.09 1.68 -18.81
N ALA A 114 -11.71 1.29 -17.59
CA ALA A 114 -11.04 0.03 -17.30
C ALA A 114 -12.00 -1.16 -17.43
N CYS A 115 -13.30 -0.94 -17.15
CA CYS A 115 -14.36 -1.94 -17.31
C CYS A 115 -15.38 -1.50 -18.36
N ASN A 116 -15.73 -2.38 -19.30
CA ASN A 116 -16.82 -2.17 -20.24
C ASN A 116 -18.19 -2.38 -19.59
N SER A 117 -19.24 -1.74 -20.13
CA SER A 117 -20.62 -1.80 -19.61
C SER A 117 -21.29 -3.18 -19.64
N THR A 118 -20.62 -4.20 -20.17
CA THR A 118 -21.18 -5.53 -20.47
C THR A 118 -20.39 -6.66 -19.80
N THR A 119 -19.64 -6.38 -18.74
CA THR A 119 -19.03 -7.44 -17.95
C THR A 119 -20.05 -7.93 -16.91
N ASN A 120 -20.85 -8.92 -17.29
CA ASN A 120 -21.51 -9.80 -16.33
C ASN A 120 -20.42 -10.59 -15.61
N SER A 121 -19.71 -9.97 -14.67
CA SER A 121 -18.76 -10.66 -13.81
C SER A 121 -19.52 -11.35 -12.68
N LEU A 122 -20.24 -12.43 -13.03
CA LEU A 122 -20.57 -13.50 -12.08
C LEU A 122 -19.57 -14.65 -12.19
N THR A 123 -18.45 -14.45 -12.86
CA THR A 123 -17.33 -15.36 -12.74
C THR A 123 -16.49 -14.87 -11.57
N HIS A 124 -16.85 -15.28 -10.36
CA HIS A 124 -15.86 -15.46 -9.30
C HIS A 124 -14.87 -16.51 -9.81
N ARG A 125 -13.91 -16.08 -10.63
CA ARG A 125 -12.71 -16.87 -10.88
C ARG A 125 -11.93 -16.81 -9.58
N THR A 126 -12.07 -17.88 -8.81
CA THR A 126 -11.01 -18.32 -7.89
C THR A 126 -9.72 -18.38 -8.69
N GLY A 127 -8.94 -17.31 -8.64
CA GLY A 127 -7.78 -17.14 -9.52
C GLY A 127 -7.08 -15.79 -9.35
N PHE A 128 -7.12 -15.21 -8.16
CA PHE A 128 -6.19 -14.14 -7.75
C PHE A 128 -5.58 -14.48 -6.38
N GLY A 129 -4.92 -15.63 -6.35
CA GLY A 129 -4.01 -16.11 -5.31
C GLY A 129 -3.09 -17.07 -6.05
N ASP A 130 -1.76 -16.99 -5.99
CA ASP A 130 -0.99 -16.99 -4.75
C ASP A 130 0.41 -16.35 -4.91
N ASN A 131 0.72 -15.71 -6.04
CA ASN A 131 2.10 -15.37 -6.41
C ASN A 131 2.45 -13.88 -6.23
N ILE A 132 1.52 -12.95 -6.45
CA ILE A 132 1.79 -11.50 -6.29
C ILE A 132 1.80 -11.06 -4.83
N LEU A 133 0.96 -11.66 -3.98
CA LEU A 133 0.92 -11.36 -2.55
C LEU A 133 2.04 -12.06 -1.76
N CYS A 134 2.68 -13.10 -2.33
CA CYS A 134 3.80 -13.80 -1.72
C CYS A 134 5.13 -13.05 -1.85
N GLU A 135 5.37 -12.33 -2.94
CA GLU A 135 6.70 -11.74 -3.20
C GLU A 135 6.99 -10.57 -2.24
N GLU A 136 5.97 -9.74 -1.97
CA GLU A 136 6.04 -8.65 -0.98
C GLU A 136 5.92 -9.17 0.48
N CYS A 137 5.10 -10.21 0.74
CA CYS A 137 5.03 -10.84 2.07
C CYS A 137 6.34 -11.54 2.47
N ARG A 138 7.07 -12.12 1.51
CA ARG A 138 8.36 -12.78 1.76
C ARG A 138 9.40 -11.79 2.27
N SER A 139 9.45 -10.60 1.68
CA SER A 139 10.31 -9.50 2.12
C SER A 139 9.89 -8.97 3.50
N GLY A 140 8.58 -8.79 3.74
CA GLY A 140 8.05 -8.37 5.04
C GLY A 140 8.31 -9.35 6.19
N PHE A 141 8.18 -10.67 5.93
CA PHE A 141 8.44 -11.71 6.93
C PHE A 141 9.92 -11.85 7.28
N ILE A 142 10.82 -11.63 6.31
CA ILE A 142 12.26 -11.55 6.56
C ILE A 142 12.57 -10.37 7.47
N LEU A 143 12.01 -9.19 7.18
CA LEU A 143 12.20 -7.99 8.00
C LEU A 143 11.66 -8.18 9.43
N LEU A 144 10.49 -8.79 9.58
CA LEU A 144 9.87 -9.09 10.88
C LEU A 144 10.72 -10.08 11.70
N LYS A 145 11.22 -11.15 11.07
CA LYS A 145 12.15 -12.09 11.74
C LYS A 145 13.44 -11.43 12.18
N VAL A 146 14.02 -10.56 11.35
CA VAL A 146 15.23 -9.81 11.68
C VAL A 146 14.99 -8.88 12.88
N LEU A 147 13.86 -8.17 12.89
CA LEU A 147 13.43 -7.33 14.02
C LEU A 147 13.27 -8.12 15.32
N LEU A 148 12.60 -9.28 15.26
CA LEU A 148 12.43 -10.15 16.44
C LEU A 148 13.77 -10.70 16.96
N LEU A 149 14.71 -11.03 16.06
CA LEU A 149 16.05 -11.47 16.46
C LEU A 149 16.85 -10.34 17.11
N ILE A 150 16.76 -9.12 16.59
CA ILE A 150 17.40 -7.94 17.18
C ILE A 150 16.81 -7.64 18.56
N ILE A 151 15.48 -7.65 18.69
CA ILE A 151 14.79 -7.44 19.97
C ILE A 151 15.17 -8.53 20.98
N ASN A 152 15.22 -9.80 20.57
CA ASN A 152 15.61 -10.90 21.45
C ASN A 152 17.09 -10.81 21.86
N LYS A 153 17.98 -10.44 20.92
CA LYS A 153 19.41 -10.16 21.21
C LYS A 153 19.58 -8.98 22.17
N PHE A 154 18.82 -7.91 21.99
CA PHE A 154 18.84 -6.74 22.88
C PHE A 154 18.29 -7.09 24.26
N LYS A 155 17.21 -7.89 24.34
CA LYS A 155 16.63 -8.39 25.58
C LYS A 155 17.54 -9.36 26.34
N ILE A 156 18.39 -10.12 25.63
CA ILE A 156 19.42 -10.98 26.23
C ILE A 156 20.60 -10.13 26.71
N SER A 157 21.00 -9.12 25.93
CA SER A 157 22.12 -8.22 26.28
C SER A 157 21.81 -7.28 27.45
N ASN A 158 20.54 -6.99 27.73
CA ASN A 158 20.09 -6.10 28.80
C ASN A 158 19.57 -6.88 30.04
N ARG A 159 19.83 -8.20 30.07
CA ARG A 159 19.53 -9.09 31.21
C ARG A 159 20.81 -9.54 31.94
N HIS A 160 21.88 -8.77 31.81
CA HIS A 160 23.15 -8.90 32.53
C HIS A 160 23.56 -7.54 33.10
#